data_AF-A0A6G5A1U6-F1
#
_entry.id   AF-A0A6G5A1U6-F1
#
_cell.length_a   1.000
_cell.length_b   1.000
_cell.length_c   1.000
_cell.angle_alpha   90.00
_cell.angle_beta   90.00
_cell.angle_gamma   90.00
#
_symmetry.space_group_name_H-M   'P 1'
#
loop_
_entity.id
_entity.type
_entity.pdbx_description
1 polymer ?
#
loop_
_entity_poly.entity_id
_entity_poly.type
_entity_poly.pdbx_seq_one_letter_code
_entity_poly.pdbx_strand_id
1 'polypeptide(L)'
;LVPQQHVTHCSLDIAFCRLSTVDHEPIHELHGLGSLATQFARDHHLTALGAALHDEAKNTIACSSHSQASNELAEDGYSGVEVRVTPQNTEIIILATRTQSVLGEKGRRIRELTSVVQKRFNFPENTVELFAEKVASRGLCAIAQCESLRYKLIGGLAVRRACYGVLRFIMESGAKGCEVVVSGKLRGQRAKSMKFVDGLMIHSGEPTNDYVETAVRHVLLRQGVLGIKVKIMLPCDPNGKLGPKRPLPDHVSIMEPKKEPKKDSSGLDYAEKAAADKAAALSAPA
;
A
#
# COMPACT_ATOMS: atom_id res chain seq x y z
N LEU A 1 -40.33 26.36 55.43
CA LEU A 1 -40.56 24.93 55.77
C LEU A 1 -39.27 24.16 55.48
N VAL A 2 -38.53 23.94 56.56
CA VAL A 2 -37.24 23.22 56.73
C VAL A 2 -37.64 21.73 56.94
N PRO A 3 -36.82 20.68 56.64
CA PRO A 3 -35.42 20.67 57.04
C PRO A 3 -34.34 20.11 56.10
N GLN A 4 -33.25 20.88 56.09
CA GLN A 4 -31.86 20.41 56.20
C GLN A 4 -31.72 19.32 57.27
N GLN A 5 -31.09 18.19 56.90
CA GLN A 5 -30.32 17.41 57.87
C GLN A 5 -28.94 17.06 57.30
N HIS A 6 -27.98 17.36 58.14
CA HIS A 6 -26.53 17.22 58.04
C HIS A 6 -26.14 15.77 58.32
N VAL A 7 -25.23 15.17 57.54
CA VAL A 7 -24.48 13.98 57.97
C VAL A 7 -23.00 14.30 57.86
N THR A 8 -22.35 14.33 59.02
CA THR A 8 -20.93 14.59 59.23
C THR A 8 -20.07 13.36 58.94
N HIS A 9 -18.91 13.62 58.31
CA HIS A 9 -17.64 12.86 58.38
C HIS A 9 -17.70 11.32 58.31
N CYS A 10 -17.42 10.77 57.14
CA CYS A 10 -16.78 9.46 57.01
C CYS A 10 -15.42 9.64 56.31
N SER A 11 -14.36 9.31 57.03
CA SER A 11 -12.98 9.22 56.57
C SER A 11 -12.86 8.25 55.39
N LEU A 12 -12.46 8.77 54.23
CA LEU A 12 -11.96 7.94 53.14
C LEU A 12 -10.48 7.68 53.40
N ASP A 13 -10.20 6.61 54.14
CA ASP A 13 -8.89 5.99 54.15
C ASP A 13 -8.64 5.35 52.79
N ILE A 14 -7.54 5.76 52.15
CA ILE A 14 -7.01 5.16 50.94
C ILE A 14 -6.52 3.75 51.29
N ALA A 15 -7.41 2.77 51.16
CA ALA A 15 -7.07 1.36 51.25
C ALA A 15 -6.48 0.88 49.91
N PHE A 16 -5.16 0.95 49.81
CA PHE A 16 -4.35 0.31 48.78
C PHE A 16 -4.50 -1.22 48.93
N CYS A 17 -5.13 -1.90 47.97
CA CYS A 17 -5.31 -3.35 48.02
C CYS A 17 -4.80 -4.04 46.75
N ARG A 18 -3.62 -4.68 46.92
CA ARG A 18 -3.08 -5.88 46.24
C ARG A 18 -2.50 -5.73 44.82
N LEU A 19 -1.22 -5.38 44.79
CA LEU A 19 -0.25 -5.91 43.82
C LEU A 19 -0.05 -7.41 44.06
N SER A 20 -0.07 -8.22 43.01
CA SER A 20 0.57 -9.53 42.97
C SER A 20 2.08 -9.34 42.75
N THR A 21 2.87 -9.66 43.76
CA THR A 21 4.33 -9.75 43.73
C THR A 21 4.77 -10.95 42.89
N VAL A 22 5.64 -10.74 41.90
CA VAL A 22 6.48 -11.80 41.32
C VAL A 22 7.91 -11.45 41.66
N ASP A 23 8.55 -12.35 42.39
CA ASP A 23 9.91 -12.22 42.88
C ASP A 23 10.92 -12.26 41.72
N HIS A 24 11.83 -11.29 41.71
CA HIS A 24 13.04 -11.31 40.90
C HIS A 24 14.16 -11.96 41.72
N GLU A 25 14.65 -13.12 41.27
CA GLU A 25 15.98 -13.61 41.64
C GLU A 25 16.97 -13.42 40.47
N PRO A 26 18.17 -12.88 40.73
CA PRO A 26 19.20 -12.63 39.72
C PRO A 26 20.10 -13.85 39.56
N ILE A 27 20.51 -14.19 38.33
CA ILE A 27 21.60 -15.15 38.12
C ILE A 27 22.66 -14.52 37.21
N HIS A 28 23.83 -14.35 37.83
CA HIS A 28 25.12 -13.98 37.26
C HIS A 28 25.61 -15.04 36.25
N GLU A 29 26.27 -14.58 35.19
CA GLU A 29 27.34 -15.22 34.41
C GLU A 29 27.40 -16.76 34.32
N LEU A 30 27.28 -17.29 33.09
CA LEU A 30 28.04 -18.47 32.67
C LEU A 30 28.59 -18.25 31.25
N HIS A 31 29.90 -17.98 31.19
CA HIS A 31 30.73 -18.23 30.02
C HIS A 31 31.11 -19.72 29.97
N GLY A 32 31.11 -20.30 28.77
CA GLY A 32 31.91 -21.48 28.43
C GLY A 32 31.14 -22.76 28.15
N LEU A 33 31.73 -23.59 27.27
CA LEU A 33 31.25 -24.83 26.64
C LEU A 33 30.39 -24.53 25.39
N GLY A 34 30.87 -24.69 24.16
CA GLY A 34 31.71 -25.77 23.65
C GLY A 34 30.88 -26.52 22.60
N SER A 35 31.38 -26.63 21.37
CA SER A 35 30.73 -27.29 20.24
C SER A 35 30.34 -28.73 20.56
N LEU A 36 29.06 -29.07 20.47
CA LEU A 36 28.60 -30.46 20.46
C LEU A 36 27.93 -30.81 19.13
N ALA A 37 28.38 -31.95 18.62
CA ALA A 37 28.20 -32.43 17.27
C ALA A 37 26.77 -32.87 16.94
N THR A 38 26.56 -32.96 15.63
CA THR A 38 25.42 -33.53 14.91
C THR A 38 24.92 -34.86 15.47
N GLN A 39 23.64 -34.91 15.85
CA GLN A 39 22.86 -36.14 15.80
C GLN A 39 21.56 -35.88 15.03
N PHE A 40 21.58 -36.32 13.79
CA PHE A 40 20.41 -36.51 12.95
C PHE A 40 19.42 -37.44 13.67
N ALA A 41 18.28 -36.91 14.08
CA ALA A 41 17.06 -37.68 14.30
C ALA A 41 16.08 -37.30 13.18
N ARG A 42 15.84 -38.28 12.31
CA ARG A 42 14.82 -38.25 11.27
C ARG A 42 13.45 -38.08 11.92
N ASP A 43 12.80 -36.95 11.72
CA ASP A 43 11.35 -36.84 11.82
C ASP A 43 10.83 -35.66 10.96
N HIS A 44 9.77 -35.91 10.22
CA HIS A 44 9.18 -35.05 9.18
C HIS A 44 8.48 -33.79 9.73
N HIS A 45 9.14 -33.01 10.60
CA HIS A 45 8.65 -31.74 11.14
C HIS A 45 9.33 -30.48 10.55
N LEU A 46 10.24 -30.65 9.58
CA LEU A 46 10.98 -29.54 8.95
C LEU A 46 10.24 -28.83 7.81
N THR A 47 9.10 -29.34 7.32
CA THR A 47 8.39 -28.68 6.21
C THR A 47 7.78 -27.33 6.62
N ALA A 48 7.32 -27.20 7.87
CA ALA A 48 6.75 -25.95 8.39
C ALA A 48 7.82 -24.92 8.76
N LEU A 49 8.95 -25.34 9.36
CA LEU A 49 10.10 -24.46 9.62
C LEU A 49 10.83 -24.08 8.33
N GLY A 50 10.89 -24.99 7.35
CA GLY A 50 11.42 -24.72 6.03
C GLY A 50 10.63 -23.61 5.32
N ALA A 51 9.29 -23.64 5.36
CA ALA A 51 8.47 -22.57 4.79
C ALA A 51 8.73 -21.21 5.47
N ALA A 52 8.78 -21.17 6.80
CA ALA A 52 9.07 -19.95 7.55
C ALA A 52 10.48 -19.41 7.27
N LEU A 53 11.50 -20.27 7.23
CA LEU A 53 12.89 -19.89 6.89
C LEU A 53 13.04 -19.50 5.42
N HIS A 54 12.31 -20.15 4.51
CA HIS A 54 12.27 -19.77 3.10
C HIS A 54 11.61 -18.41 2.93
N ASP A 55 10.54 -18.10 3.66
CA ASP A 55 9.91 -16.78 3.64
C ASP A 55 10.78 -15.72 4.32
N GLU A 56 11.47 -16.03 5.41
CA GLU A 56 12.46 -15.11 6.02
C GLU A 56 13.64 -14.82 5.09
N ALA A 57 14.17 -15.83 4.41
CA ALA A 57 15.25 -15.65 3.44
C ALA A 57 14.79 -14.82 2.23
N LYS A 58 13.59 -15.11 1.70
CA LYS A 58 12.98 -14.33 0.60
C LYS A 58 12.72 -12.89 1.03
N ASN A 59 12.21 -12.67 2.23
CA ASN A 59 11.99 -11.34 2.79
C ASN A 59 13.31 -10.61 3.00
N THR A 60 14.37 -11.29 3.44
CA THR A 60 15.70 -10.69 3.59
C THR A 60 16.25 -10.22 2.24
N ILE A 61 16.11 -11.03 1.19
CA ILE A 61 16.52 -10.67 -0.17
C ILE A 61 15.66 -9.52 -0.71
N ALA A 62 14.34 -9.58 -0.54
CA ALA A 62 13.41 -8.53 -0.97
C ALA A 62 13.65 -7.20 -0.24
N CYS A 63 13.87 -7.21 1.08
CA CYS A 63 14.13 -6.01 1.87
C CYS A 63 15.47 -5.36 1.49
N SER A 64 16.51 -6.17 1.34
CA SER A 64 17.85 -5.68 1.00
C SER A 64 17.90 -5.13 -0.43
N SER A 65 17.29 -5.83 -1.40
CA SER A 65 17.12 -5.33 -2.77
C SER A 65 16.25 -4.07 -2.82
N HIS A 66 15.15 -4.02 -2.07
CA HIS A 66 14.29 -2.83 -1.98
C HIS A 66 15.06 -1.63 -1.40
N SER A 67 15.87 -1.83 -0.36
CA SER A 67 16.66 -0.75 0.25
C SER A 67 17.74 -0.19 -0.69
N GLN A 68 18.40 -1.05 -1.47
CA GLN A 68 19.41 -0.62 -2.44
C GLN A 68 18.75 0.07 -3.64
N ALA A 69 17.73 -0.56 -4.21
CA ALA A 69 16.99 -0.01 -5.34
C ALA A 69 16.33 1.32 -5.00
N SER A 70 15.78 1.48 -3.79
CA SER A 70 15.16 2.74 -3.37
C SER A 70 16.16 3.90 -3.25
N ASN A 71 17.44 3.63 -2.99
CA ASN A 71 18.45 4.68 -2.91
C ASN A 71 19.06 4.98 -4.28
N GLU A 72 19.42 3.94 -5.04
CA GLU A 72 20.06 4.07 -6.34
C GLU A 72 19.10 4.53 -7.44
N LEU A 73 17.82 4.15 -7.34
CA LEU A 73 16.76 4.49 -8.30
C LEU A 73 15.81 5.57 -7.80
N ALA A 74 16.15 6.28 -6.71
CA ALA A 74 15.34 7.37 -6.17
C ALA A 74 15.02 8.45 -7.22
N GLU A 75 15.94 8.66 -8.17
CA GLU A 75 15.74 9.60 -9.28
C GLU A 75 14.71 9.12 -10.28
N ASP A 76 14.62 7.81 -10.50
CA ASP A 76 13.88 7.18 -11.58
C ASP A 76 12.41 6.88 -11.25
N GLY A 77 11.98 7.31 -10.07
CA GLY A 77 10.62 7.10 -9.58
C GLY A 77 10.41 5.62 -9.30
N TYR A 78 11.19 5.11 -8.35
CA TYR A 78 11.10 3.74 -7.86
C TYR A 78 9.79 3.56 -7.10
N SER A 79 9.11 2.44 -7.28
CA SER A 79 7.84 2.13 -6.59
C SER A 79 7.98 0.90 -5.71
N GLY A 80 8.60 -0.15 -6.22
CA GLY A 80 8.71 -1.42 -5.51
C GLY A 80 9.53 -2.44 -6.28
N VAL A 81 9.76 -3.58 -5.64
CA VAL A 81 10.44 -4.73 -6.22
C VAL A 81 9.61 -5.96 -5.91
N GLU A 82 9.34 -6.77 -6.92
CA GLU A 82 8.78 -8.10 -6.76
C GLU A 82 9.87 -9.13 -7.05
N VAL A 83 10.08 -10.06 -6.12
CA VAL A 83 11.07 -11.14 -6.29
C VAL A 83 10.32 -12.44 -6.52
N ARG A 84 10.54 -13.08 -7.67
CA ARG A 84 10.05 -14.41 -7.98
C ARG A 84 11.22 -15.37 -7.92
N VAL A 85 11.19 -16.26 -6.93
CA VAL A 85 12.25 -17.24 -6.72
C VAL A 85 11.83 -18.56 -7.36
N THR A 86 12.50 -18.92 -8.45
CA THR A 86 12.47 -20.27 -9.01
C THR A 86 13.75 -21.00 -8.58
N PRO A 87 13.74 -22.32 -8.34
CA PRO A 87 14.95 -23.04 -7.94
C PRO A 87 16.13 -22.91 -8.91
N GLN A 88 15.85 -22.64 -10.19
CA GLN A 88 16.87 -22.45 -11.24
C GLN A 88 17.31 -20.99 -11.35
N ASN A 89 16.35 -20.05 -11.39
CA ASN A 89 16.60 -18.62 -11.58
C ASN A 89 15.82 -17.79 -10.56
N THR A 90 16.44 -16.71 -10.08
CA THR A 90 15.76 -15.69 -9.28
C THR A 90 15.49 -14.48 -10.16
N GLU A 91 14.20 -14.21 -10.41
CA GLU A 91 13.74 -13.06 -11.19
C GLU A 91 13.40 -11.92 -10.24
N ILE A 92 14.00 -10.75 -10.48
CA ILE A 92 13.75 -9.53 -9.73
C ILE A 92 13.10 -8.53 -10.67
N ILE A 93 11.83 -8.22 -10.42
CA ILE A 93 11.04 -7.27 -11.21
C ILE A 93 11.03 -5.93 -10.46
N ILE A 94 11.72 -4.95 -11.02
CA ILE A 94 11.74 -3.58 -10.51
C ILE A 94 10.56 -2.82 -11.11
N LEU A 95 9.67 -2.35 -10.23
CA LEU A 95 8.56 -1.47 -10.60
C LEU A 95 9.04 -0.02 -10.54
N ALA A 96 9.13 0.61 -11.70
CA ALA A 96 9.57 2.00 -11.83
C ALA A 96 8.67 2.80 -12.77
N THR A 97 8.64 4.13 -12.60
CA THR A 97 7.93 5.02 -13.52
C THR A 97 8.71 5.24 -14.83
N ARG A 98 10.04 5.31 -14.75
CA ARG A 98 10.94 5.52 -15.89
C ARG A 98 11.83 4.31 -16.14
N THR A 99 11.32 3.32 -16.86
CA THR A 99 12.05 2.09 -17.17
C THR A 99 13.33 2.34 -17.97
N GLN A 100 13.32 3.27 -18.92
CA GLN A 100 14.50 3.60 -19.74
C GLN A 100 15.72 4.03 -18.91
N SER A 101 15.50 4.82 -17.85
CA SER A 101 16.57 5.26 -16.95
C SER A 101 17.12 4.13 -16.09
N VAL A 102 16.26 3.16 -15.72
CA VAL A 102 16.65 1.96 -14.97
C VAL A 102 17.49 1.02 -15.85
N LEU A 103 17.11 0.84 -17.13
CA LEU A 103 17.92 0.10 -18.11
C LEU A 103 19.29 0.77 -18.32
N GLY A 104 19.30 2.10 -18.43
CA GLY A 104 20.48 2.88 -18.76
C GLY A 104 20.90 2.73 -20.23
N GLU A 105 22.04 3.33 -20.58
CA GLU A 105 22.56 3.28 -21.95
C GLU A 105 22.91 1.84 -22.35
N LYS A 106 22.25 1.33 -23.40
CA LYS A 106 22.45 -0.04 -23.91
C LYS A 106 22.35 -1.14 -22.82
N GLY A 107 21.56 -0.90 -21.76
CA GLY A 107 21.39 -1.85 -20.66
C GLY A 107 22.56 -1.90 -19.66
N ARG A 108 23.46 -0.92 -19.69
CA ARG A 108 24.64 -0.87 -18.81
C ARG A 108 24.25 -0.91 -17.32
N ARG A 109 23.27 -0.11 -16.91
CA ARG A 109 22.88 0.04 -15.50
C ARG A 109 22.26 -1.24 -14.94
N ILE A 110 21.43 -1.95 -15.71
CA ILE A 110 20.90 -3.26 -15.28
C ILE A 110 22.03 -4.27 -15.09
N ARG A 111 23.04 -4.31 -15.98
CA ARG A 111 24.18 -5.24 -15.82
C ARG A 111 25.01 -4.94 -14.58
N GLU A 112 25.17 -3.66 -14.26
CA GLU A 112 25.82 -3.21 -13.02
C GLU A 112 25.00 -3.65 -11.79
N LEU A 113 23.68 -3.43 -11.81
CA LEU A 113 22.77 -3.89 -10.75
C LEU A 113 22.80 -5.42 -10.57
N THR A 114 22.76 -6.19 -11.66
CA THR A 114 22.89 -7.66 -11.61
C THR A 114 24.20 -8.07 -10.95
N SER A 115 25.30 -7.39 -11.29
CA SER A 115 26.62 -7.66 -10.71
C SER A 115 26.67 -7.34 -9.21
N VAL A 116 26.01 -6.26 -8.76
CA VAL A 116 25.90 -5.90 -7.34
C VAL A 116 25.11 -6.96 -6.57
N VAL A 117 23.97 -7.40 -7.11
CA VAL A 117 23.12 -8.43 -6.49
C VAL A 117 23.87 -9.77 -6.42
N GLN A 118 24.50 -10.21 -7.51
CA GLN A 118 25.27 -11.46 -7.55
C GLN A 118 26.39 -11.47 -6.50
N LYS A 119 27.18 -10.39 -6.41
CA LYS A 119 28.28 -10.28 -5.45
C LYS A 119 27.82 -10.13 -4.00
N ARG A 120 26.65 -9.55 -3.76
CA ARG A 120 26.15 -9.34 -2.39
C ARG A 120 25.64 -10.63 -1.75
N PHE A 121 24.96 -11.46 -2.54
CA PHE A 121 24.36 -12.72 -2.07
C PHE A 121 25.17 -13.96 -2.45
N ASN A 122 26.29 -13.79 -3.14
CA ASN A 122 27.14 -14.88 -3.64
C ASN A 122 26.35 -15.89 -4.49
N PHE A 123 25.49 -15.41 -5.38
CA PHE A 123 24.81 -16.28 -6.34
C PHE A 123 25.77 -16.77 -7.43
N PRO A 124 25.53 -17.97 -8.00
CA PRO A 124 26.23 -18.38 -9.20
C PRO A 124 25.99 -17.38 -10.34
N GLU A 125 26.97 -17.23 -11.22
CA GLU A 125 26.82 -16.40 -12.41
C GLU A 125 25.63 -16.91 -13.26
N ASN A 126 24.82 -15.98 -13.76
CA ASN A 126 23.60 -16.23 -14.55
C ASN A 126 22.38 -16.81 -13.81
N THR A 127 22.40 -16.93 -12.48
CA THR A 127 21.20 -17.33 -11.71
C THR A 127 20.20 -16.18 -11.49
N VAL A 128 20.66 -14.93 -11.55
CA VAL A 128 19.84 -13.74 -11.25
C VAL A 128 19.51 -12.98 -12.52
N GLU A 129 18.21 -12.77 -12.74
CA GLU A 129 17.68 -11.97 -13.83
C GLU A 129 16.91 -10.75 -13.28
N LEU A 130 17.14 -9.58 -13.88
CA LEU A 130 16.52 -8.32 -13.47
C LEU A 130 15.67 -7.77 -14.61
N PHE A 131 14.39 -7.56 -14.33
CA PHE A 131 13.42 -6.96 -15.24
C PHE A 131 12.98 -5.59 -14.72
N ALA A 132 12.74 -4.66 -15.63
CA ALA A 132 12.16 -3.36 -15.29
C ALA A 132 10.75 -3.29 -15.88
N GLU A 133 9.75 -3.25 -15.01
CA GLU A 133 8.36 -3.10 -15.37
C GLU A 133 7.87 -1.68 -15.08
N LYS A 134 7.02 -1.17 -15.97
CA LYS A 134 6.44 0.16 -15.83
C LYS A 134 5.22 0.10 -14.92
N VAL A 135 5.22 0.93 -13.88
CA VAL A 135 4.03 1.12 -13.03
C VAL A 135 2.86 1.65 -13.86
N ALA A 136 1.71 0.98 -13.77
CA ALA A 136 0.51 1.33 -14.56
C ALA A 136 0.04 2.77 -14.28
N SER A 137 -0.07 3.15 -13.00
CA SER A 137 -0.57 4.46 -12.56
C SER A 137 0.41 5.14 -11.60
N ARG A 138 1.28 6.00 -12.14
CA ARG A 138 2.26 6.76 -11.33
C ARG A 138 1.63 7.63 -10.25
N GLY A 139 0.38 8.07 -10.43
CA GLY A 139 -0.31 8.97 -9.51
C GLY A 139 -0.85 8.29 -8.25
N LEU A 140 -1.06 6.97 -8.29
CA LEU A 140 -1.60 6.22 -7.16
C LEU A 140 -0.50 5.71 -6.21
N CYS A 141 0.72 5.51 -6.71
CA CYS A 141 1.85 5.11 -5.87
C CYS A 141 2.33 6.26 -4.99
N ALA A 142 2.35 6.04 -3.67
CA ALA A 142 2.76 7.05 -2.69
C ALA A 142 4.27 7.32 -2.73
N ILE A 143 5.08 6.29 -3.01
CA ILE A 143 6.54 6.38 -3.06
C ILE A 143 6.99 7.29 -4.19
N ALA A 144 6.50 7.06 -5.40
CA ALA A 144 6.83 7.86 -6.57
C ALA A 144 6.38 9.33 -6.41
N GLN A 145 5.25 9.57 -5.73
CA GLN A 145 4.77 10.94 -5.43
C GLN A 145 5.61 11.63 -4.35
N CYS A 146 6.06 10.90 -3.33
CA CYS A 146 7.02 11.43 -2.35
C CYS A 146 8.34 11.84 -3.00
N GLU A 147 8.87 11.02 -3.91
CA GLU A 147 10.09 11.33 -4.67
C GLU A 147 9.88 12.56 -5.56
N SER A 148 8.75 12.63 -6.26
CA SER A 148 8.37 13.80 -7.05
C SER A 148 8.30 15.08 -6.20
N LEU A 149 7.76 15.01 -4.97
CA LEU A 149 7.73 16.14 -4.05
C LEU A 149 9.15 16.51 -3.57
N ARG A 150 10.00 15.53 -3.29
CA ARG A 150 11.41 15.74 -2.93
C ARG A 150 12.16 16.50 -4.04
N TYR A 151 12.01 16.09 -5.31
CA TYR A 151 12.64 16.79 -6.44
C TYR A 151 12.15 18.24 -6.58
N LYS A 152 10.84 18.48 -6.41
CA LYS A 152 10.28 19.84 -6.46
C LYS A 152 10.84 20.73 -5.35
N LEU A 153 11.02 20.21 -4.13
CA LEU A 153 11.55 20.98 -3.01
C LEU A 153 13.06 21.25 -3.14
N ILE A 154 13.83 20.29 -3.63
CA ILE A 154 15.25 20.50 -3.95
C ILE A 154 15.41 21.53 -5.07
N GLY A 155 14.50 21.51 -6.06
CA GLY A 155 14.42 22.52 -7.12
C GLY A 155 14.01 23.93 -6.66
N GLY A 156 13.89 24.18 -5.36
CA GLY A 156 13.63 25.51 -4.81
C GLY A 156 12.19 26.00 -4.95
N LEU A 157 11.25 25.14 -5.35
CA LEU A 157 9.83 25.50 -5.38
C LEU A 157 9.30 25.74 -3.96
N ALA A 158 8.45 26.75 -3.82
CA ALA A 158 7.78 27.02 -2.55
C ALA A 158 6.92 25.82 -2.11
N VAL A 159 6.97 25.47 -0.81
CA VAL A 159 6.35 24.24 -0.27
C VAL A 159 4.86 24.14 -0.61
N ARG A 160 4.09 25.22 -0.42
CA ARG A 160 2.65 25.22 -0.75
C ARG A 160 2.41 24.92 -2.23
N ARG A 161 3.18 25.55 -3.12
CA ARG A 161 3.06 25.35 -4.57
C ARG A 161 3.42 23.92 -4.96
N ALA A 162 4.49 23.36 -4.39
CA ALA A 162 4.91 21.99 -4.64
C ALA A 162 3.86 20.96 -4.18
N CYS A 163 3.32 21.12 -2.96
CA CYS A 163 2.32 20.22 -2.39
C CYS A 163 1.00 20.25 -3.16
N TYR A 164 0.44 21.43 -3.45
CA TYR A 164 -0.79 21.51 -4.25
C TYR A 164 -0.62 20.97 -5.67
N GLY A 165 0.57 21.14 -6.26
CA GLY A 165 0.88 20.53 -7.57
C GLY A 165 1.00 19.00 -7.54
N VAL A 166 1.29 18.39 -6.39
CA VAL A 166 1.28 16.92 -6.23
C VAL A 166 -0.12 16.42 -5.89
N LEU A 167 -0.82 17.09 -4.97
CA LEU A 167 -2.21 16.78 -4.61
C LEU A 167 -3.12 16.76 -5.84
N ARG A 168 -3.06 17.82 -6.66
CA ARG A 168 -3.85 17.91 -7.89
C ARG A 168 -3.56 16.75 -8.84
N PHE A 169 -2.29 16.37 -8.98
CA PHE A 169 -1.87 15.27 -9.86
C PHE A 169 -2.39 13.91 -9.36
N ILE A 170 -2.42 13.69 -8.05
CA ILE A 170 -2.94 12.47 -7.41
C ILE A 170 -4.45 12.36 -7.62
N MET A 171 -5.17 13.46 -7.40
CA MET A 171 -6.63 13.50 -7.62
C MET A 171 -7.00 13.34 -9.10
N GLU A 172 -6.27 13.97 -10.03
CA GLU A 172 -6.44 13.79 -11.49
C GLU A 172 -6.17 12.33 -11.93
N SER A 173 -5.35 11.59 -11.17
CA SER A 173 -5.07 10.18 -11.42
C SER A 173 -6.15 9.23 -10.87
N GLY A 174 -7.22 9.76 -10.28
CA GLY A 174 -8.36 8.97 -9.80
C GLY A 174 -8.25 8.47 -8.36
N ALA A 175 -7.40 9.06 -7.52
CA ALA A 175 -7.40 8.77 -6.09
C ALA A 175 -8.69 9.26 -5.42
N LYS A 176 -9.16 8.56 -4.38
CA LYS A 176 -10.32 9.01 -3.57
C LYS A 176 -9.97 10.18 -2.65
N GLY A 177 -8.71 10.24 -2.24
CA GLY A 177 -8.17 11.35 -1.47
C GLY A 177 -6.69 11.20 -1.20
N CYS A 178 -6.10 12.28 -0.68
CA CYS A 178 -4.68 12.38 -0.43
C CYS A 178 -4.40 13.30 0.76
N GLU A 179 -3.40 12.93 1.57
CA GLU A 179 -2.85 13.76 2.63
C GLU A 179 -1.35 13.88 2.40
N VAL A 180 -0.85 15.11 2.24
CA VAL A 180 0.58 15.42 2.19
C VAL A 180 0.96 16.20 3.44
N VAL A 181 1.89 15.67 4.21
CA VAL A 181 2.44 16.31 5.40
C VAL A 181 3.90 16.66 5.14
N VAL A 182 4.24 17.93 5.32
CA VAL A 182 5.63 18.41 5.28
C VAL A 182 5.99 18.91 6.67
N SER A 183 7.01 18.31 7.27
CA SER A 183 7.53 18.63 8.60
C SER A 183 8.97 19.13 8.53
N GLY A 184 9.32 20.07 9.40
CA GLY A 184 10.70 20.54 9.60
C GLY A 184 10.83 22.05 9.61
N LYS A 185 12.05 22.55 9.37
CA LYS A 185 12.38 23.98 9.33
C LYS A 185 11.92 24.60 8.01
N LEU A 186 10.69 25.08 7.97
CA LEU A 186 10.06 25.63 6.77
C LEU A 186 10.55 27.06 6.46
N ARG A 187 10.07 28.04 7.24
CA ARG A 187 10.42 29.47 7.05
C ARG A 187 11.15 30.06 8.27
N GLY A 188 10.95 29.47 9.45
CA GLY A 188 11.57 29.91 10.70
C GLY A 188 12.53 28.87 11.26
N GLN A 189 13.26 29.25 12.30
CA GLN A 189 14.22 28.36 12.99
C GLN A 189 13.53 27.21 13.73
N ARG A 190 12.27 27.42 14.17
CA ARG A 190 11.47 26.40 14.82
C ARG A 190 10.81 25.49 13.79
N ALA A 191 10.79 24.18 14.08
CA ALA A 191 10.11 23.22 13.24
C ALA A 191 8.59 23.49 13.20
N LYS A 192 8.00 23.33 12.02
CA LYS A 192 6.56 23.40 11.79
C LYS A 192 6.13 22.22 10.93
N SER A 193 4.91 21.74 11.15
CA SER A 193 4.29 20.72 10.30
C SER A 193 3.12 21.33 9.57
N MET A 194 3.13 21.22 8.24
CA MET A 194 2.05 21.64 7.36
C MET A 194 1.37 20.40 6.81
N LYS A 195 0.05 20.31 6.99
CA LYS A 195 -0.77 19.26 6.39
C LYS A 195 -1.59 19.86 5.26
N PHE A 196 -1.59 19.17 4.13
CA PHE A 196 -2.40 19.49 2.97
C PHE A 196 -3.27 18.27 2.69
N VAL A 197 -4.58 18.42 2.75
CA VAL A 197 -5.55 17.33 2.62
C VAL A 197 -6.47 17.66 1.45
N ASP A 198 -6.80 16.66 0.65
CA ASP A 198 -7.80 16.73 -0.40
C ASP A 198 -8.54 15.39 -0.51
N GLY A 199 -9.84 15.42 -0.81
CA GLY A 199 -10.69 14.22 -0.88
C GLY A 199 -10.95 13.50 0.45
N LEU A 200 -11.27 12.20 0.35
CA LEU A 200 -11.57 11.32 1.48
C LEU A 200 -10.30 10.63 2.00
N MET A 201 -10.12 10.59 3.32
CA MET A 201 -8.99 9.89 3.95
C MET A 201 -9.45 9.10 5.18
N ILE A 202 -9.19 7.79 5.16
CA ILE A 202 -9.43 6.90 6.30
C ILE A 202 -8.17 6.87 7.18
N HIS A 203 -8.38 6.87 8.50
CA HIS A 203 -7.30 6.93 9.49
C HIS A 203 -7.22 5.69 10.39
N SER A 204 -8.32 4.95 10.53
CA SER A 204 -8.47 3.89 11.53
C SER A 204 -9.09 2.64 10.92
N GLY A 205 -8.76 1.49 11.50
CA GLY A 205 -9.27 0.18 11.10
C GLY A 205 -8.47 -0.48 9.98
N GLU A 206 -8.77 -1.76 9.73
CA GLU A 206 -8.16 -2.57 8.67
C GLU A 206 -8.23 -1.98 7.25
N PRO A 207 -9.31 -1.28 6.81
CA PRO A 207 -9.31 -0.66 5.49
C PRO A 207 -8.17 0.34 5.29
N THR A 208 -7.54 0.84 6.36
CA THR A 208 -6.36 1.70 6.24
C THR A 208 -5.19 0.97 5.59
N ASN A 209 -4.96 -0.30 5.94
CA ASN A 209 -3.84 -1.08 5.40
C ASN A 209 -4.07 -1.45 3.93
N ASP A 210 -5.32 -1.73 3.56
CA ASP A 210 -5.69 -2.14 2.20
C ASP A 210 -5.82 -0.95 1.23
N TYR A 211 -6.38 0.17 1.70
CA TYR A 211 -6.70 1.31 0.83
C TYR A 211 -5.68 2.45 0.89
N VAL A 212 -4.92 2.58 1.97
CA VAL A 212 -4.05 3.74 2.16
C VAL A 212 -2.60 3.35 1.92
N GLU A 213 -2.05 3.79 0.80
CA GLU A 213 -0.63 3.70 0.57
C GLU A 213 0.06 4.89 1.22
N THR A 214 1.10 4.64 2.02
CA THR A 214 1.87 5.69 2.69
C THR A 214 3.34 5.61 2.36
N ALA A 215 3.96 6.77 2.16
CA ALA A 215 5.40 6.86 1.94
C ALA A 215 5.98 8.05 2.71
N VAL A 216 7.22 7.89 3.16
CA VAL A 216 8.00 8.93 3.84
C VAL A 216 9.32 9.10 3.10
N ARG A 217 9.73 10.35 2.89
CA ARG A 217 11.05 10.69 2.32
C ARG A 217 11.64 11.89 3.05
N HIS A 218 12.97 11.90 3.12
CA HIS A 218 13.74 13.01 3.68
C HIS A 218 14.27 13.90 2.56
N VAL A 219 14.16 15.21 2.76
CA VAL A 219 14.70 16.23 1.85
C VAL A 219 15.84 16.93 2.54
N LEU A 220 17.02 16.85 1.93
CA LEU A 220 18.21 17.56 2.39
C LEU A 220 18.19 18.96 1.77
N LEU A 221 18.07 20.00 2.59
CA LEU A 221 18.21 21.39 2.20
C LEU A 221 19.39 22.02 2.96
N ARG A 222 19.89 23.15 2.47
CA ARG A 222 20.97 23.89 3.14
C ARG A 222 20.64 24.29 4.59
N GLN A 223 19.36 24.55 4.89
CA GLN A 223 18.91 24.91 6.24
C GLN A 223 18.79 23.72 7.20
N GLY A 224 18.83 22.48 6.68
CA GLY A 224 18.62 21.25 7.43
C GLY A 224 17.75 20.25 6.66
N VAL A 225 17.18 19.29 7.37
CA VAL A 225 16.36 18.22 6.78
C VAL A 225 14.87 18.53 6.95
N LEU A 226 14.11 18.37 5.87
CA LEU A 226 12.64 18.31 5.91
C LEU A 226 12.16 16.86 5.80
N GLY A 227 11.07 16.54 6.48
CA GLY A 227 10.33 15.29 6.33
C GLY A 227 9.13 15.50 5.42
N ILE A 228 8.94 14.61 4.45
CA ILE A 228 7.73 14.50 3.66
C ILE A 228 7.05 13.19 4.03
N LYS A 229 5.74 13.25 4.24
CA LYS A 229 4.87 12.07 4.28
C LYS A 229 3.72 12.28 3.30
N VAL A 230 3.52 11.35 2.38
CA VAL A 230 2.35 11.32 1.49
C VAL A 230 1.53 10.09 1.84
N LYS A 231 0.22 10.29 1.99
CA LYS A 231 -0.77 9.23 2.07
C LYS A 231 -1.72 9.36 0.89
N ILE A 232 -1.99 8.27 0.20
CA ILE A 232 -2.91 8.22 -0.93
C ILE A 232 -3.97 7.18 -0.61
N MET A 233 -5.24 7.58 -0.65
CA MET A 233 -6.36 6.66 -0.57
C MET A 233 -6.70 6.16 -1.98
N LEU A 234 -6.45 4.88 -2.21
CA LEU A 234 -6.68 4.21 -3.48
C LEU A 234 -8.19 4.12 -3.80
N PRO A 235 -8.56 4.12 -5.09
CA PRO A 235 -9.93 3.83 -5.50
C PRO A 235 -10.30 2.35 -5.24
N CYS A 236 -11.59 2.07 -5.08
CA CYS A 236 -12.08 0.70 -5.02
C CYS A 236 -12.33 0.24 -6.45
N ASP A 237 -11.54 -0.72 -6.91
CA ASP A 237 -11.64 -1.25 -8.27
C ASP A 237 -12.10 -2.72 -8.21
N PRO A 238 -13.25 -3.09 -8.80
CA PRO A 238 -13.69 -4.48 -8.84
C PRO A 238 -12.71 -5.38 -9.62
N ASN A 239 -11.96 -4.79 -10.56
CA ASN A 239 -10.94 -5.49 -11.33
C ASN A 239 -9.62 -5.71 -10.56
N GLY A 240 -9.37 -4.95 -9.50
CA GLY A 240 -8.20 -5.10 -8.63
C GLY A 240 -6.86 -4.68 -9.24
N LYS A 241 -6.85 -3.82 -10.27
CA LYS A 241 -5.61 -3.34 -10.91
C LYS A 241 -5.06 -2.06 -10.29
N LEU A 242 -5.93 -1.10 -9.93
CA LEU A 242 -5.51 0.19 -9.37
C LEU A 242 -5.64 0.26 -7.84
N GLY A 243 -6.40 -0.67 -7.25
CA GLY A 243 -6.68 -0.68 -5.83
C GLY A 243 -7.31 -2.00 -5.39
N PRO A 244 -7.65 -2.12 -4.10
CA PRO A 244 -8.19 -3.34 -3.53
C PRO A 244 -9.55 -3.71 -4.15
N LYS A 245 -9.76 -5.01 -4.33
CA LYS A 245 -11.04 -5.58 -4.83
C LYS A 245 -12.15 -5.54 -3.78
N ARG A 246 -11.77 -5.63 -2.51
CA ARG A 246 -12.72 -5.66 -1.39
C ARG A 246 -13.28 -4.26 -1.19
N PRO A 247 -14.61 -4.05 -1.30
CA PRO A 247 -15.19 -2.74 -1.03
C PRO A 247 -14.97 -2.33 0.43
N LEU A 248 -15.13 -1.05 0.71
CA LEU A 248 -15.17 -0.57 2.09
C LEU A 248 -16.31 -1.27 2.84
N PRO A 249 -16.11 -1.62 4.12
CA PRO A 249 -17.12 -2.34 4.91
C PRO A 249 -18.44 -1.57 5.01
N ASP A 250 -18.38 -0.24 4.97
CA ASP A 250 -19.54 0.64 5.08
C ASP A 250 -20.25 0.86 3.73
N HIS A 251 -19.64 0.44 2.61
CA HIS A 251 -20.17 0.69 1.27
C HIS A 251 -21.09 -0.44 0.81
N VAL A 252 -22.38 -0.30 1.10
CA VAL A 252 -23.44 -1.23 0.65
C VAL A 252 -24.00 -0.79 -0.70
N SER A 253 -23.83 -1.61 -1.74
CA SER A 253 -24.41 -1.36 -3.06
C SER A 253 -25.79 -2.01 -3.17
N ILE A 254 -26.85 -1.21 -3.12
CA ILE A 254 -28.22 -1.67 -3.35
C ILE A 254 -28.47 -1.67 -4.86
N MET A 255 -28.66 -2.86 -5.44
CA MET A 255 -29.00 -2.98 -6.86
C MET A 255 -30.46 -2.66 -7.07
N GLU A 256 -30.76 -1.84 -8.08
CA GLU A 256 -32.15 -1.61 -8.49
C GLU A 256 -32.77 -2.93 -8.97
N PRO A 257 -34.04 -3.18 -8.64
CA PRO A 257 -34.72 -4.38 -9.10
C PRO A 257 -34.72 -4.38 -10.64
N LYS A 258 -34.38 -5.53 -11.23
CA LYS A 258 -34.46 -5.71 -12.68
C LYS A 258 -35.91 -5.43 -13.10
N LYS A 259 -36.09 -4.57 -14.10
CA LYS A 259 -37.40 -4.36 -14.71
C LYS A 259 -37.86 -5.70 -15.26
N GLU A 260 -38.89 -6.27 -14.66
CA GLU A 260 -39.55 -7.45 -15.22
C GLU A 260 -40.03 -7.07 -16.63
N PRO A 261 -39.85 -7.94 -17.63
CA PRO A 261 -40.56 -7.74 -18.88
C PRO A 261 -42.03 -7.66 -18.50
N LYS A 262 -42.69 -6.56 -18.87
CA LYS A 262 -44.15 -6.47 -18.76
C LYS A 262 -44.67 -7.77 -19.36
N LYS A 263 -45.35 -8.58 -18.55
CA LYS A 263 -46.15 -9.67 -19.12
C LYS A 263 -47.16 -8.94 -19.98
N ASP A 264 -46.91 -8.89 -21.28
CA ASP A 264 -47.92 -8.49 -22.24
C ASP A 264 -49.11 -9.38 -21.91
N SER A 265 -50.16 -8.77 -21.37
CA SER A 265 -51.44 -9.43 -21.24
C SER A 265 -51.80 -9.86 -22.65
N SER A 266 -51.60 -11.13 -22.95
CA SER A 266 -52.05 -11.80 -24.16
C SER A 266 -53.50 -11.40 -24.41
N GLY A 267 -53.70 -10.48 -25.34
CA GLY A 267 -55.01 -9.87 -25.58
C GLY A 267 -55.06 -8.75 -26.62
N LEU A 268 -53.94 -8.13 -27.00
CA LEU A 268 -53.97 -7.03 -27.99
C LEU A 268 -53.28 -7.36 -29.32
N ASP A 269 -52.34 -8.31 -29.36
CA ASP A 269 -51.64 -8.67 -30.60
C ASP A 269 -52.45 -9.57 -31.55
N TYR A 270 -53.54 -10.19 -31.06
CA TYR A 270 -54.48 -10.93 -31.90
C TYR A 270 -55.50 -10.03 -32.60
N ALA A 271 -55.75 -8.82 -32.09
CA ALA A 271 -56.66 -7.87 -32.72
C ALA A 271 -56.03 -7.22 -33.96
N GLU A 272 -54.74 -6.87 -33.89
CA GLU A 272 -53.99 -6.36 -35.06
C GLU A 272 -53.74 -7.45 -36.11
N LYS A 273 -53.44 -8.69 -35.70
CA LYS A 273 -53.31 -9.82 -36.63
C LYS A 273 -54.65 -10.22 -37.27
N ALA A 274 -55.76 -10.22 -36.51
CA ALA A 274 -57.08 -10.49 -37.07
C ALA A 274 -57.60 -9.38 -37.99
N ALA A 275 -57.21 -8.12 -37.76
CA ALA A 275 -57.52 -7.01 -38.65
C ALA A 275 -56.70 -7.09 -39.96
N ALA A 276 -55.43 -7.50 -39.88
CA ALA A 276 -54.58 -7.73 -41.04
C ALA A 276 -55.06 -8.92 -41.90
N ASP A 277 -55.48 -10.03 -41.27
CA ASP A 277 -56.01 -11.20 -41.98
C ASP A 277 -57.38 -10.93 -42.62
N LYS A 278 -58.25 -10.12 -42.00
CA LYS A 278 -59.51 -9.66 -42.61
C LYS A 278 -59.30 -8.71 -43.79
N ALA A 279 -58.28 -7.84 -43.73
CA ALA A 279 -57.93 -6.96 -44.84
C ALA A 279 -57.37 -7.76 -46.04
N ALA A 280 -56.57 -8.80 -45.78
CA ALA A 280 -56.03 -9.68 -46.83
C ALA A 280 -57.12 -10.53 -47.50
N ALA A 281 -58.13 -10.99 -46.75
CA ALA A 281 -59.26 -11.76 -47.29
C ALA A 281 -60.21 -10.92 -48.17
N LEU A 282 -60.28 -9.60 -47.97
CA LEU A 282 -61.10 -8.70 -48.80
C LEU A 282 -60.43 -8.28 -50.11
N SER A 283 -59.12 -8.51 -50.25
CA SER A 283 -58.33 -8.15 -51.44
C SER A 283 -58.01 -9.34 -52.37
N ALA A 284 -58.58 -10.53 -52.12
CA ALA A 284 -58.44 -11.66 -53.02
C ALA A 284 -59.52 -11.60 -54.13
N PRO A 285 -59.16 -11.51 -55.42
CA PRO A 285 -60.13 -11.51 -56.51
C PRO A 285 -60.76 -12.91 -56.69
N ALA A 286 -62.06 -12.92 -57.05
CA ALA A 286 -62.80 -14.12 -57.45
C ALA A 286 -62.34 -14.64 -58.83
#